data_AF-A0A9E2B7J6-F1
#
_entry.id   AF-A0A9E2B7J6-F1
#
_cell.length_a   1.000
_cell.length_b   1.000
_cell.length_c   1.000
_cell.angle_alpha   90.00
_cell.angle_beta   90.00
_cell.angle_gamma   90.00
#
_symmetry.space_group_name_H-M   'P 1'
#
loop_
_entity.id
_entity.type
_entity.pdbx_description
1 polymer ?
#
loop_
_entity_poly.entity_id
_entity_poly.type
_entity_poly.pdbx_seq_one_letter_code
_entity_poly.pdbx_strand_id
1 'polypeptide(L)'
;GVVETLQHNGTLLAGGHSGEASQMSCGLSVNGFARPEDLMLKSGVRPGDLLVLTRPLGSGVLFAADMRGQARGEWLDAAIKQMLVSSREAASCLRRFQASACTDITGFGLAGHLFEMARESACAIEIFIDRLPLYPGVASLARQGILSSLQPQNIRIRHSIKDAENFSTHESYPLVFDPQTAGGLVASIAEARAEECLQQLRQGGYDQAQVIGRAVARTGSERILSLVNS
;
A
#
# COMPACT_ATOMS: atom_id res chain seq x y z
N GLY A 1 11.60 -16.79 12.72
CA GLY A 1 10.16 -16.63 12.46
C GLY A 1 9.54 -15.55 13.35
N VAL A 2 8.36 -15.80 13.94
CA VAL A 2 7.61 -14.79 14.73
C VAL A 2 8.44 -14.14 15.85
N VAL A 3 9.05 -14.94 16.74
CA VAL A 3 9.83 -14.43 17.88
C VAL A 3 10.98 -13.55 17.40
N GLU A 4 11.70 -14.00 16.40
CA GLU A 4 12.80 -13.27 15.77
C GLU A 4 12.32 -11.93 15.17
N THR A 5 11.21 -11.91 14.43
CA THR A 5 10.64 -10.67 13.87
C THR A 5 10.25 -9.68 14.98
N LEU A 6 9.64 -10.16 16.06
CA LEU A 6 9.28 -9.33 17.21
C LEU A 6 10.51 -8.75 17.91
N GLN A 7 11.54 -9.58 18.14
CA GLN A 7 12.80 -9.16 18.76
C GLN A 7 13.53 -8.08 17.93
N HIS A 8 13.63 -8.24 16.61
CA HIS A 8 14.20 -7.22 15.73
C HIS A 8 13.46 -5.86 15.79
N ASN A 9 12.16 -5.89 16.13
CA ASN A 9 11.35 -4.69 16.31
C ASN A 9 11.22 -4.27 17.78
N GLY A 10 12.04 -4.82 18.70
CA GLY A 10 12.01 -4.46 20.11
C GLY A 10 10.69 -4.82 20.81
N THR A 11 9.97 -5.82 20.31
CA THR A 11 8.67 -6.25 20.83
C THR A 11 8.80 -7.59 21.53
N LEU A 12 8.20 -7.72 22.72
CA LEU A 12 8.17 -8.96 23.49
C LEU A 12 6.94 -9.81 23.13
N LEU A 13 7.13 -11.10 22.90
CA LEU A 13 6.03 -12.06 22.83
C LEU A 13 5.58 -12.42 24.25
N ALA A 14 4.45 -11.86 24.70
CA ALA A 14 3.95 -12.04 26.07
C ALA A 14 3.15 -13.34 26.30
N GLY A 15 2.77 -14.04 25.23
CA GLY A 15 1.96 -15.27 25.29
C GLY A 15 1.17 -15.50 24.00
N GLY A 16 0.25 -16.44 24.03
CA GLY A 16 -0.62 -16.75 22.89
C GLY A 16 -1.64 -17.84 23.22
N HIS A 17 -2.53 -18.10 22.26
CA HIS A 17 -3.48 -19.21 22.31
C HIS A 17 -3.41 -19.99 21.00
N SER A 18 -3.57 -21.30 21.09
CA SER A 18 -3.60 -22.21 19.93
C SER A 18 -4.86 -23.05 19.97
N GLY A 19 -5.45 -23.31 18.81
CA GLY A 19 -6.60 -24.18 18.65
C GLY A 19 -6.48 -25.01 17.38
N GLU A 20 -7.26 -26.09 17.32
CA GLU A 20 -7.35 -26.94 16.13
C GLU A 20 -8.29 -26.33 15.09
N ALA A 21 -7.89 -26.41 13.82
CA ALA A 21 -8.68 -25.91 12.70
C ALA A 21 -8.39 -26.72 11.43
N SER A 22 -9.31 -26.66 10.46
CA SER A 22 -9.15 -27.31 9.15
C SER A 22 -8.07 -26.65 8.27
N GLN A 23 -7.66 -25.43 8.60
CA GLN A 23 -6.63 -24.68 7.89
C GLN A 23 -5.65 -24.06 8.90
N MET A 24 -4.37 -24.03 8.52
CA MET A 24 -3.34 -23.35 9.31
C MET A 24 -3.56 -21.84 9.25
N SER A 25 -3.61 -21.20 10.42
CA SER A 25 -3.64 -19.75 10.56
C SER A 25 -2.69 -19.30 11.67
N CYS A 26 -2.07 -18.14 11.49
CA CYS A 26 -1.20 -17.52 12.47
C CYS A 26 -1.45 -16.01 12.45
N GLY A 27 -1.63 -15.42 13.62
CA GLY A 27 -1.88 -13.99 13.78
C GLY A 27 -1.33 -13.50 15.11
N LEU A 28 -1.14 -12.19 15.23
CA LEU A 28 -0.64 -11.54 16.43
C LEU A 28 -1.59 -10.41 16.83
N SER A 29 -1.83 -10.25 18.12
CA SER A 29 -2.38 -9.03 18.69
C SER A 29 -1.23 -8.21 19.27
N VAL A 30 -1.05 -6.98 18.80
CA VAL A 30 0.10 -6.14 19.14
C VAL A 30 -0.41 -4.88 19.84
N ASN A 31 0.16 -4.58 21.00
CA ASN A 31 -0.08 -3.32 21.72
C ASN A 31 1.14 -2.41 21.54
N GLY A 32 0.89 -1.14 21.22
CA GLY A 32 1.91 -0.11 21.08
C GLY A 32 1.49 1.17 21.79
N PHE A 33 2.46 1.99 22.18
CA PHE A 33 2.25 3.27 22.84
C PHE A 33 2.88 4.38 22.02
N ALA A 34 2.15 5.48 21.85
CA ALA A 34 2.63 6.69 21.22
C ALA A 34 2.00 7.89 21.92
N ARG A 35 2.69 9.03 21.89
CA ARG A 35 2.06 10.29 22.29
C ARG A 35 1.05 10.69 21.21
N PRO A 36 -0.09 11.31 21.56
CA PRO A 36 -1.11 11.68 20.58
C PRO A 36 -0.57 12.49 19.40
N GLU A 37 0.37 13.41 19.64
CA GLU A 37 1.03 14.23 18.62
C GLU A 37 1.97 13.46 17.68
N ASP A 38 2.32 12.23 18.03
CA ASP A 38 3.19 11.36 17.25
C ASP A 38 2.41 10.40 16.34
N LEU A 39 1.08 10.37 16.47
CA LEU A 39 0.21 9.51 15.67
C LEU A 39 0.06 10.07 14.26
N MET A 40 0.41 9.26 13.26
CA MET A 40 0.04 9.51 11.88
C MET A 40 -1.33 8.90 11.62
N LEU A 41 -2.33 9.73 11.37
CA LEU A 41 -3.72 9.31 11.11
C LEU A 41 -3.96 9.12 9.61
N LYS A 42 -5.07 8.48 9.24
CA LYS A 42 -5.51 8.43 7.83
C LYS A 42 -6.05 9.78 7.33
N SER A 43 -6.50 10.63 8.25
CA SER A 43 -6.94 11.99 8.01
C SER A 43 -5.79 13.00 8.06
N GLY A 44 -5.97 14.13 7.38
CA GLY A 44 -5.00 15.24 7.37
C GLY A 44 -4.32 15.48 6.03
N VAL A 45 -4.67 14.73 4.98
CA VAL A 45 -4.22 14.95 3.60
C VAL A 45 -4.60 16.37 3.16
N ARG A 46 -3.66 17.11 2.57
CA ARG A 46 -3.89 18.50 2.14
C ARG A 46 -3.76 18.61 0.62
N PRO A 47 -4.64 19.36 -0.07
CA PRO A 47 -4.42 19.68 -1.47
C PRO A 47 -3.02 20.26 -1.72
N GLY A 48 -2.33 19.73 -2.73
CA GLY A 48 -0.93 20.03 -3.02
C GLY A 48 0.08 19.03 -2.43
N ASP A 49 -0.31 18.20 -1.46
CA ASP A 49 0.56 17.12 -0.98
C ASP A 49 0.76 16.04 -2.06
N LEU A 50 1.93 15.41 -2.05
CA LEU A 50 2.24 14.23 -2.84
C LEU A 50 2.07 12.95 -2.02
N LEU A 51 1.58 11.90 -2.67
CA LEU A 51 1.38 10.59 -2.04
C LEU A 51 2.61 9.72 -2.30
N VAL A 52 3.33 9.36 -1.24
CA VAL A 52 4.51 8.49 -1.29
C VAL A 52 4.12 7.09 -0.85
N LEU A 53 4.33 6.10 -1.72
CA LEU A 53 4.17 4.67 -1.42
C LEU A 53 5.54 4.05 -1.19
N THR A 54 5.69 3.24 -0.13
CA THR A 54 6.99 2.70 0.29
C THR A 54 7.34 1.33 -0.27
N ARG A 55 6.39 0.63 -0.91
CA ARG A 55 6.60 -0.72 -1.48
C ARG A 55 5.84 -0.94 -2.77
N PRO A 56 6.28 -1.90 -3.61
CA PRO A 56 5.54 -2.29 -4.80
C PRO A 56 4.19 -2.92 -4.49
N LEU A 57 3.31 -2.89 -5.49
CA LEU A 57 1.99 -3.50 -5.50
C LEU A 57 1.98 -4.82 -6.28
N GLY A 58 0.94 -5.62 -6.05
CA GLY A 58 0.66 -6.84 -6.81
C GLY A 58 0.93 -8.15 -6.07
N SER A 59 1.13 -8.10 -4.74
CA SER A 59 1.39 -9.31 -3.95
C SER A 59 0.23 -10.30 -3.97
N GLY A 60 -1.02 -9.84 -4.01
CA GLY A 60 -2.19 -10.70 -4.14
C GLY A 60 -2.20 -11.45 -5.48
N VAL A 61 -1.86 -10.76 -6.58
CA VAL A 61 -1.70 -11.39 -7.91
C VAL A 61 -0.57 -12.42 -7.89
N LEU A 62 0.59 -12.11 -7.29
CA LEU A 62 1.71 -13.05 -7.20
C LEU A 62 1.34 -14.33 -6.46
N PHE A 63 0.74 -14.22 -5.26
CA PHE A 63 0.38 -15.41 -4.50
C PHE A 63 -0.76 -16.19 -5.17
N ALA A 64 -1.69 -15.52 -5.86
CA ALA A 64 -2.68 -16.21 -6.68
C ALA A 64 -2.04 -16.98 -7.84
N ALA A 65 -0.98 -16.45 -8.46
CA ALA A 65 -0.22 -17.14 -9.50
C ALA A 65 0.60 -18.31 -8.93
N ASP A 66 1.21 -18.14 -7.76
CA ASP A 66 1.98 -19.19 -7.07
C ASP A 66 1.10 -20.40 -6.72
N MET A 67 -0.09 -20.15 -6.16
CA MET A 67 -1.08 -21.19 -5.89
C MET A 67 -1.53 -21.97 -7.14
N ARG A 68 -1.33 -21.40 -8.34
CA ARG A 68 -1.64 -22.01 -9.63
C ARG A 68 -0.42 -22.59 -10.35
N GLY A 69 0.77 -22.51 -9.74
CA GLY A 69 2.04 -22.92 -10.36
C GLY A 69 2.46 -22.04 -11.54
N GLN A 70 2.02 -20.77 -11.58
CA GLN A 70 2.24 -19.83 -12.69
C GLN A 70 3.18 -18.66 -12.31
N ALA A 71 3.59 -18.56 -11.05
CA ALA A 71 4.61 -17.60 -10.62
C ALA A 71 6.03 -18.15 -10.87
N ARG A 72 6.95 -17.28 -11.28
CA ARG A 72 8.39 -17.60 -11.31
C ARG A 72 8.98 -17.41 -9.91
N GLY A 73 9.90 -18.29 -9.51
CA GLY A 73 10.55 -18.22 -8.19
C GLY A 73 11.20 -16.86 -7.90
N GLU A 74 11.90 -16.29 -8.88
CA GLU A 74 12.51 -14.96 -8.76
C GLU A 74 11.50 -13.83 -8.45
N TRP A 75 10.24 -13.96 -8.88
CA TRP A 75 9.19 -12.97 -8.61
C TRP A 75 8.72 -13.06 -7.16
N LEU A 76 8.59 -14.28 -6.65
CA LEU A 76 8.22 -14.53 -5.26
C LEU A 76 9.35 -14.14 -4.31
N ASP A 77 10.60 -14.46 -4.65
CA ASP A 77 11.77 -14.06 -3.85
C ASP A 77 11.85 -12.54 -3.73
N ALA A 78 11.62 -11.80 -4.82
CA ALA A 78 11.58 -10.34 -4.80
C ALA A 78 10.47 -9.80 -3.89
N ALA A 79 9.28 -10.41 -3.92
CA ALA A 79 8.15 -10.01 -3.08
C ALA A 79 8.38 -10.34 -1.61
N ILE A 80 8.81 -11.56 -1.29
CA ILE A 80 9.10 -12.02 0.07
C ILE A 80 10.21 -11.18 0.69
N LYS A 81 11.28 -10.87 -0.06
CA LYS A 81 12.37 -10.01 0.41
C LYS A 81 11.84 -8.66 0.88
N GLN A 82 10.92 -8.04 0.14
CA GLN A 82 10.30 -6.76 0.52
C GLN A 82 9.33 -6.91 1.71
N MET A 83 8.53 -7.98 1.75
CA MET A 83 7.60 -8.24 2.86
C MET A 83 8.32 -8.45 4.20
N LEU A 84 9.54 -9.00 4.17
CA LEU A 84 10.37 -9.21 5.37
C LEU A 84 11.04 -7.94 5.91
N VAL A 85 11.10 -6.86 5.11
CA VAL A 85 11.55 -5.56 5.62
C VAL A 85 10.51 -5.06 6.63
N SER A 86 10.93 -4.50 7.76
CA SER A 86 9.99 -3.87 8.71
C SER A 86 9.50 -2.53 8.17
N SER A 87 8.27 -2.10 8.48
CA SER A 87 7.79 -0.73 8.17
C SER A 87 8.24 0.30 9.22
N ARG A 88 8.99 -0.10 10.25
CA ARG A 88 9.46 0.77 11.34
C ARG A 88 10.27 1.97 10.82
N GLU A 89 11.31 1.71 10.03
CA GLU A 89 12.20 2.78 9.53
C GLU A 89 11.47 3.70 8.54
N ALA A 90 10.58 3.14 7.71
CA ALA A 90 9.68 3.94 6.87
C ALA A 90 8.79 4.85 7.71
N ALA A 91 8.14 4.33 8.75
CA ALA A 91 7.29 5.13 9.63
C ALA A 91 8.08 6.25 10.33
N SER A 92 9.29 5.95 10.83
CA SER A 92 10.18 6.95 11.42
C SER A 92 10.60 8.02 10.42
N CYS A 93 10.92 7.64 9.18
CA CYS A 93 11.25 8.57 8.10
C CYS A 93 10.05 9.47 7.77
N LEU A 94 8.88 8.89 7.51
CA LEU A 94 7.66 9.62 7.18
C LEU A 94 7.28 10.63 8.28
N ARG A 95 7.42 10.24 9.55
CA ARG A 95 7.20 11.14 10.69
C ARG A 95 8.21 12.30 10.74
N ARG A 96 9.50 12.04 10.49
CA ARG A 96 10.53 13.09 10.39
C ARG A 96 10.22 14.08 9.26
N PHE A 97 9.63 13.59 8.17
CA PHE A 97 9.14 14.39 7.06
C PHE A 97 7.75 15.01 7.30
N GLN A 98 7.21 14.89 8.52
CA GLN A 98 5.92 15.43 8.94
C GLN A 98 4.79 15.04 7.99
N ALA A 99 4.69 13.75 7.69
CA ALA A 99 3.56 13.22 6.94
C ALA A 99 2.23 13.72 7.53
N SER A 100 1.39 14.31 6.68
CA SER A 100 0.13 14.90 7.08
C SER A 100 -0.96 13.84 7.29
N ALA A 101 -0.81 12.69 6.63
CA ALA A 101 -1.59 11.48 6.83
C ALA A 101 -0.77 10.25 6.43
N CYS A 102 -1.08 9.08 6.99
CA CYS A 102 -0.44 7.80 6.67
C CYS A 102 -1.38 6.61 6.90
N THR A 103 -1.27 5.58 6.07
CA THR A 103 -1.87 4.26 6.31
C THR A 103 -1.00 3.17 5.69
N ASP A 104 -1.19 1.92 6.08
CA ASP A 104 -0.65 0.76 5.38
C ASP A 104 -1.60 0.27 4.28
N ILE A 105 -1.03 -0.17 3.14
CA ILE A 105 -1.80 -0.79 2.05
C ILE A 105 -1.90 -2.29 2.31
N THR A 106 -3.12 -2.77 2.52
CA THR A 106 -3.42 -4.17 2.87
C THR A 106 -4.58 -4.74 2.05
N GLY A 107 -5.53 -5.45 2.68
CA GLY A 107 -6.56 -6.25 2.00
C GLY A 107 -7.51 -5.47 1.09
N PHE A 108 -7.69 -4.16 1.29
CA PHE A 108 -8.56 -3.32 0.45
C PHE A 108 -7.89 -2.82 -0.84
N GLY A 109 -6.59 -3.08 -1.01
CA GLY A 109 -5.81 -2.57 -2.13
C GLY A 109 -5.58 -1.05 -2.08
N LEU A 110 -4.86 -0.53 -3.06
CA LEU A 110 -4.45 0.87 -3.08
C LEU A 110 -5.65 1.82 -3.12
N ALA A 111 -6.59 1.62 -4.06
CA ALA A 111 -7.74 2.52 -4.19
C ALA A 111 -8.64 2.52 -2.95
N GLY A 112 -8.81 1.37 -2.29
CA GLY A 112 -9.60 1.31 -1.05
C GLY A 112 -9.02 2.21 0.04
N HIS A 113 -7.72 2.09 0.29
CA HIS A 113 -7.04 2.89 1.31
C HIS A 113 -6.93 4.38 0.95
N LEU A 114 -6.65 4.71 -0.32
CA LEU A 114 -6.62 6.10 -0.77
C LEU A 114 -8.02 6.75 -0.73
N PHE A 115 -9.08 5.99 -1.01
CA PHE A 115 -10.45 6.47 -0.85
C PHE A 115 -10.75 6.85 0.60
N GLU A 116 -10.36 6.01 1.58
CA GLU A 116 -10.52 6.33 3.00
C GLU A 116 -9.78 7.61 3.38
N MET A 117 -8.50 7.73 3.01
CA MET A 117 -7.69 8.92 3.28
C MET A 117 -8.30 10.20 2.67
N ALA A 118 -8.73 10.14 1.41
CA ALA A 118 -9.35 11.26 0.72
C ALA A 118 -10.67 11.67 1.38
N ARG A 119 -11.51 10.69 1.75
CA ARG A 119 -12.81 10.91 2.38
C ARG A 119 -12.65 11.55 3.75
N GLU A 120 -11.76 11.03 4.59
CA GLU A 120 -11.51 11.55 5.95
C GLU A 120 -10.85 12.93 5.94
N SER A 121 -10.18 13.29 4.86
CA SER A 121 -9.50 14.59 4.70
C SER A 121 -10.30 15.60 3.87
N ALA A 122 -11.52 15.25 3.44
CA ALA A 122 -12.37 16.08 2.58
C ALA A 122 -11.67 16.59 1.29
N CYS A 123 -10.71 15.82 0.75
CA CYS A 123 -9.99 16.14 -0.48
C CYS A 123 -10.31 15.13 -1.59
N ALA A 124 -9.63 15.26 -2.73
CA ALA A 124 -9.58 14.24 -3.76
C ALA A 124 -8.12 13.83 -4.01
N ILE A 125 -7.89 12.65 -4.60
CA ILE A 125 -6.55 12.13 -4.90
C ILE A 125 -6.47 11.73 -6.37
N GLU A 126 -5.46 12.26 -7.06
CA GLU A 126 -5.05 11.84 -8.39
C GLU A 126 -3.94 10.79 -8.26
N ILE A 127 -4.16 9.59 -8.80
CA ILE A 127 -3.21 8.49 -8.80
C ILE A 127 -2.47 8.49 -10.14
N PHE A 128 -1.14 8.55 -10.07
CA PHE A 128 -0.22 8.46 -11.20
C PHE A 128 -0.06 6.98 -11.58
N ILE A 129 -0.90 6.50 -12.49
CA ILE A 129 -1.06 5.06 -12.73
C ILE A 129 0.16 4.40 -13.41
N ASP A 130 0.90 5.18 -14.19
CA ASP A 130 2.16 4.84 -14.85
C ASP A 130 3.36 4.85 -13.89
N ARG A 131 3.22 5.51 -12.74
CA ARG A 131 4.27 5.59 -11.71
C ARG A 131 4.10 4.57 -10.59
N LEU A 132 3.06 3.73 -10.61
CA LEU A 132 2.86 2.74 -9.56
C LEU A 132 4.02 1.74 -9.53
N PRO A 133 4.75 1.58 -8.41
CA PRO A 133 5.77 0.57 -8.30
C PRO A 133 5.09 -0.80 -8.25
N LEU A 134 5.52 -1.73 -9.11
CA LEU A 134 4.92 -3.06 -9.24
C LEU A 134 5.97 -4.15 -8.97
N TYR A 135 5.56 -5.25 -8.34
CA TYR A 135 6.46 -6.41 -8.25
C TYR A 135 6.74 -7.00 -9.65
N PRO A 136 7.88 -7.67 -9.87
CA PRO A 136 8.17 -8.32 -11.14
C PRO A 136 7.06 -9.30 -11.57
N GLY A 137 6.68 -9.26 -12.86
CA GLY A 137 5.74 -10.21 -13.46
C GLY A 137 4.25 -9.92 -13.23
N VAL A 138 3.86 -9.09 -12.26
CA VAL A 138 2.45 -8.91 -11.88
C VAL A 138 1.58 -8.32 -12.97
N ALA A 139 2.12 -7.37 -13.74
CA ALA A 139 1.41 -6.78 -14.88
C ALA A 139 1.08 -7.84 -15.95
N SER A 140 2.03 -8.74 -16.24
CA SER A 140 1.82 -9.84 -17.19
C SER A 140 0.80 -10.86 -16.65
N LEU A 141 0.90 -11.23 -15.38
CA LEU A 141 -0.02 -12.16 -14.74
C LEU A 141 -1.44 -11.61 -14.71
N ALA A 142 -1.61 -10.34 -14.34
CA ALA A 142 -2.91 -9.67 -14.34
C ALA A 142 -3.52 -9.60 -15.74
N ARG A 143 -2.71 -9.34 -16.77
CA ARG A 143 -3.14 -9.37 -18.19
C ARG A 143 -3.63 -10.74 -18.64
N GLN A 144 -3.09 -11.82 -18.06
CA GLN A 144 -3.54 -13.20 -18.28
C GLN A 144 -4.81 -13.55 -17.47
N GLY A 145 -5.38 -12.59 -16.73
CA GLY A 145 -6.57 -12.81 -15.89
C GLY A 145 -6.26 -13.46 -14.53
N ILE A 146 -4.99 -13.52 -14.13
CA ILE A 146 -4.62 -14.02 -12.80
C ILE A 146 -4.80 -12.88 -11.80
N LEU A 147 -5.82 -13.02 -10.96
CA LEU A 147 -6.24 -12.05 -9.95
C LEU A 147 -6.46 -12.78 -8.63
N SER A 148 -6.26 -12.05 -7.52
CA SER A 148 -6.52 -12.54 -6.17
C SER A 148 -8.01 -12.67 -5.86
N SER A 149 -8.35 -13.50 -4.87
CA SER A 149 -9.74 -13.81 -4.51
C SER A 149 -10.53 -12.63 -3.95
N LEU A 150 -9.86 -11.63 -3.36
CA LEU A 150 -10.51 -10.41 -2.84
C LEU A 150 -10.65 -9.30 -3.88
N GLN A 151 -9.97 -9.41 -5.03
CA GLN A 151 -10.03 -8.39 -6.08
C GLN A 151 -11.46 -8.08 -6.56
N PRO A 152 -12.37 -9.07 -6.75
CA PRO A 152 -13.76 -8.79 -7.12
C PRO A 152 -14.54 -7.97 -6.09
N GLN A 153 -14.14 -8.00 -4.81
CA GLN A 153 -14.75 -7.15 -3.78
C GLN A 153 -14.15 -5.75 -3.83
N ASN A 154 -12.82 -5.65 -3.97
CA ASN A 154 -12.12 -4.36 -4.01
C ASN A 154 -12.47 -3.55 -5.26
N ILE A 155 -12.71 -4.18 -6.41
CA ILE A 155 -13.08 -3.48 -7.65
C ILE A 155 -14.39 -2.70 -7.52
N ARG A 156 -15.22 -3.00 -6.51
CA ARG A 156 -16.41 -2.21 -6.21
C ARG A 156 -16.06 -0.75 -6.01
N ILE A 157 -14.90 -0.43 -5.40
CA ILE A 157 -14.48 0.96 -5.15
C ILE A 157 -14.27 1.78 -6.43
N ARG A 158 -14.24 1.14 -7.61
CA ARG A 158 -14.13 1.83 -8.92
C ARG A 158 -15.18 2.92 -9.11
N HIS A 159 -16.37 2.82 -8.50
CA HIS A 159 -17.42 3.84 -8.60
C HIS A 159 -16.99 5.20 -8.02
N SER A 160 -16.00 5.21 -7.13
CA SER A 160 -15.41 6.43 -6.54
C SER A 160 -14.27 7.03 -7.38
N ILE A 161 -13.88 6.37 -8.48
CA ILE A 161 -12.82 6.81 -9.38
C ILE A 161 -13.48 7.49 -10.60
N LYS A 162 -13.07 8.72 -10.90
CA LYS A 162 -13.50 9.42 -12.11
C LYS A 162 -12.96 8.73 -13.35
N ASP A 163 -13.85 8.49 -14.31
CA ASP A 163 -13.57 7.98 -15.66
C ASP A 163 -12.65 6.75 -15.66
N ALA A 164 -12.84 5.85 -14.68
CA ALA A 164 -11.99 4.69 -14.43
C ALA A 164 -11.91 3.75 -15.65
N GLU A 165 -12.98 3.67 -16.43
CA GLU A 165 -13.08 2.90 -17.67
C GLU A 165 -12.03 3.28 -18.71
N ASN A 166 -11.57 4.53 -18.72
CA ASN A 166 -10.54 5.01 -19.65
C ASN A 166 -9.18 4.34 -19.42
N PHE A 167 -8.97 3.77 -18.22
CA PHE A 167 -7.73 3.09 -17.84
C PHE A 167 -7.88 1.57 -17.79
N SER A 168 -9.03 1.03 -18.21
CA SER A 168 -9.31 -0.41 -18.12
C SER A 168 -8.30 -1.31 -18.85
N THR A 169 -7.60 -0.78 -19.86
CA THR A 169 -6.55 -1.47 -20.61
C THR A 169 -5.14 -1.23 -20.07
N HIS A 170 -4.97 -0.31 -19.11
CA HIS A 170 -3.67 -0.01 -18.51
C HIS A 170 -3.21 -1.18 -17.62
N GLU A 171 -1.94 -1.57 -17.72
CA GLU A 171 -1.45 -2.78 -17.04
C GLU A 171 -1.48 -2.69 -15.52
N SER A 172 -1.29 -1.49 -14.95
CA SER A 172 -1.41 -1.25 -13.50
C SER A 172 -2.85 -1.15 -13.00
N TYR A 173 -3.85 -0.97 -13.89
CA TYR A 173 -5.25 -0.76 -13.48
C TYR A 173 -5.81 -1.87 -12.59
N PRO A 174 -5.69 -3.17 -12.92
CA PRO A 174 -6.15 -4.23 -12.02
C PRO A 174 -5.43 -4.24 -10.67
N LEU A 175 -4.18 -3.74 -10.61
CA LEU A 175 -3.34 -3.77 -9.41
C LEU A 175 -3.69 -2.66 -8.41
N VAL A 176 -4.36 -1.60 -8.86
CA VAL A 176 -4.93 -0.57 -7.98
C VAL A 176 -5.94 -1.18 -6.98
N PHE A 177 -6.58 -2.28 -7.35
CA PHE A 177 -7.58 -3.00 -6.54
C PHE A 177 -7.04 -4.27 -5.89
N ASP A 178 -5.78 -4.64 -6.15
CA ASP A 178 -5.23 -5.90 -5.65
C ASP A 178 -4.99 -5.80 -4.13
N PRO A 179 -5.55 -6.70 -3.29
CA PRO A 179 -5.18 -6.84 -1.89
C PRO A 179 -3.67 -7.02 -1.75
N GLN A 180 -3.09 -6.37 -0.74
CA GLN A 180 -1.67 -6.50 -0.44
C GLN A 180 -1.44 -7.26 0.87
N THR A 181 -0.58 -8.27 0.82
CA THR A 181 -0.05 -8.94 2.01
C THR A 181 1.26 -8.25 2.41
N ALA A 182 1.34 -7.77 3.65
CA ALA A 182 2.49 -7.00 4.15
C ALA A 182 2.90 -5.86 3.18
N GLY A 183 1.91 -5.13 2.68
CA GLY A 183 2.12 -4.01 1.77
C GLY A 183 2.84 -2.83 2.45
N GLY A 184 3.15 -1.82 1.64
CA GLY A 184 3.85 -0.64 2.11
C GLY A 184 2.95 0.33 2.87
N LEU A 185 3.58 1.27 3.57
CA LEU A 185 2.95 2.51 3.98
C LEU A 185 2.73 3.41 2.76
N VAL A 186 1.59 4.09 2.73
CA VAL A 186 1.33 5.27 1.90
C VAL A 186 1.17 6.49 2.80
N ALA A 187 1.79 7.60 2.42
CA ALA A 187 1.76 8.82 3.21
C ALA A 187 1.62 10.07 2.34
N SER A 188 0.93 11.06 2.89
CA SER A 188 0.79 12.39 2.31
C SER A 188 1.93 13.28 2.80
N ILE A 189 2.76 13.75 1.88
CA ILE A 189 3.95 14.58 2.16
C ILE A 189 3.82 15.90 1.39
N ALA A 190 4.12 17.02 2.05
CA ALA A 190 4.17 18.31 1.38
C ALA A 190 5.12 18.26 0.18
N GLU A 191 4.69 18.79 -0.98
CA GLU A 191 5.42 18.73 -2.26
C GLU A 191 6.91 19.10 -2.11
N ALA A 192 7.20 20.21 -1.42
CA ALA A 192 8.56 20.71 -1.20
C ALA A 192 9.50 19.75 -0.44
N ARG A 193 8.96 18.70 0.20
CA ARG A 193 9.71 17.72 1.01
C ARG A 193 9.65 16.31 0.44
N ALA A 194 8.81 16.07 -0.57
CA ALA A 194 8.52 14.73 -1.05
C ALA A 194 9.75 14.06 -1.68
N GLU A 195 10.56 14.80 -2.43
CA GLU A 195 11.77 14.26 -3.08
C GLU A 195 12.85 13.85 -2.07
N GLU A 196 13.12 14.69 -1.07
CA GLU A 196 14.06 14.36 0.00
C GLU A 196 13.56 13.19 0.85
N CYS A 197 12.26 13.16 1.17
CA CYS A 197 11.63 12.04 1.86
C CYS A 197 11.81 10.72 1.09
N LEU A 198 11.57 10.76 -0.23
CA LEU A 198 11.73 9.64 -1.12
C LEU A 198 13.17 9.13 -1.16
N GLN A 199 14.14 10.05 -1.23
CA GLN A 199 15.56 9.71 -1.21
C GLN A 199 15.95 9.03 0.12
N GLN A 200 15.49 9.56 1.25
CA GLN A 200 15.75 8.99 2.57
C GLN A 200 15.12 7.61 2.76
N LEU A 201 13.90 7.40 2.23
CA LEU A 201 13.26 6.08 2.23
C LEU A 201 14.09 5.07 1.43
N ARG A 202 14.54 5.43 0.23
CA ARG A 202 15.38 4.55 -0.61
C ARG A 202 16.70 4.21 0.08
N GLN A 203 17.37 5.19 0.69
CA GLN A 203 18.58 4.95 1.49
C GLN A 203 18.34 4.04 2.70
N GLY A 204 17.12 4.04 3.25
CA GLY A 204 16.68 3.15 4.33
C GLY A 204 16.28 1.74 3.90
N GLY A 205 16.50 1.35 2.65
CA GLY A 205 16.19 0.01 2.12
C GLY A 205 14.80 -0.13 1.49
N TYR A 206 14.07 0.97 1.32
CA TYR A 206 12.81 1.02 0.58
C TYR A 206 13.07 1.47 -0.87
N ASP A 207 13.90 0.72 -1.60
CA ASP A 207 14.44 1.09 -2.93
C ASP A 207 13.34 1.40 -3.97
N GLN A 208 12.18 0.77 -3.81
CA GLN A 208 11.01 0.91 -4.69
C GLN A 208 10.00 1.94 -4.17
N ALA A 209 10.35 2.71 -3.13
CA ALA A 209 9.52 3.83 -2.71
C ALA A 209 9.34 4.80 -3.88
N GLN A 210 8.13 5.34 -4.03
CA GLN A 210 7.75 6.12 -5.20
C GLN A 210 6.63 7.13 -4.88
N VAL A 211 6.67 8.29 -5.52
CA VAL A 211 5.52 9.20 -5.56
C VAL A 211 4.49 8.64 -6.54
N ILE A 212 3.31 8.30 -6.03
CA ILE A 212 2.25 7.60 -6.76
C ILE A 212 1.01 8.47 -7.02
N GLY A 213 1.02 9.72 -6.60
CA GLY A 213 -0.12 10.60 -6.79
C GLY A 213 0.04 11.95 -6.12
N ARG A 214 -1.00 12.76 -6.24
CA ARG A 214 -1.14 14.05 -5.54
C ARG A 214 -2.54 14.27 -5.02
N ALA A 215 -2.65 14.98 -3.91
CA ALA A 215 -3.92 15.43 -3.36
C ALA A 215 -4.37 16.72 -4.05
N VAL A 216 -5.65 16.80 -4.38
CA VAL A 216 -6.27 17.96 -5.04
C VAL A 216 -7.53 18.39 -4.28
N ALA A 217 -7.96 19.63 -4.53
CA ALA A 217 -9.18 20.15 -3.93
C ALA A 217 -10.41 19.35 -4.40
N ARG A 218 -11.34 19.06 -3.49
CA ARG A 218 -12.56 18.33 -3.82
C ARG A 218 -13.58 19.27 -4.47
N THR A 219 -14.11 18.88 -5.63
CA THR A 219 -15.09 19.67 -6.41
C THR A 219 -16.54 19.26 -6.14
N GLY A 220 -16.88 18.83 -4.91
CA GLY A 220 -18.23 18.40 -4.52
C GLY A 220 -18.70 17.03 -5.05
N SER A 221 -17.90 16.35 -5.87
CA SER A 221 -18.22 14.99 -6.37
C SER A 221 -18.04 13.91 -5.28
N GLU A 222 -18.81 12.82 -5.39
CA GLU A 222 -18.56 11.56 -4.66
C GLU A 222 -17.40 10.75 -5.26
N ARG A 223 -17.05 11.02 -6.53
CA ARG A 223 -15.87 10.47 -7.18
C ARG A 223 -14.63 11.26 -6.76
N ILE A 224 -14.06 10.87 -5.63
CA ILE A 224 -12.94 11.56 -4.99
C ILE A 224 -11.57 11.00 -5.36
N LEU A 225 -11.53 9.97 -6.21
CA LEU A 225 -10.30 9.46 -6.81
C LEU A 225 -10.31 9.72 -8.32
N SER A 226 -9.13 9.83 -8.92
CA SER A 226 -8.95 9.83 -10.38
C SER A 226 -7.63 9.18 -10.75
N LEU A 227 -7.56 8.61 -11.94
CA LEU A 227 -6.34 8.05 -12.51
C LEU A 227 -5.82 9.02 -13.57
N VAL A 228 -4.52 9.26 -13.60
CA VAL A 228 -3.87 10.13 -14.58
C VAL A 228 -2.53 9.52 -15.03
N ASN A 229 -2.13 9.81 -16.27
CA ASN A 229 -0.77 9.56 -16.75
C ASN A 229 0.10 10.77 -16.35
N SER A 230 1.31 10.56 -15.82
CA SER A 230 2.15 11.62 -15.25
C SER A 230 3.64 11.50 -15.55
#